data_AF-A0A2I0N0A7-F1
#
_entry.id   AF-A0A2I0N0A7-F1
#
_cell.length_a   1.000
_cell.length_b   1.000
_cell.length_c   1.000
_cell.angle_alpha   90.00
_cell.angle_beta   90.00
_cell.angle_gamma   90.00
#
_symmetry.space_group_name_H-M   'P 1'
#
loop_
_entity.id
_entity.type
_entity.pdbx_description
1 polymer ?
#
loop_
_entity_poly.entity_id
_entity_poly.type
_entity_poly.pdbx_seq_one_letter_code
_entity_poly.pdbx_strand_id
1 'polypeptide(L)'
;MEKGKNRLEDLPLDQLIEGINQFTAAARVRPLTGEEEHERARYRKEYLRRIGANLRMTLDHTDIQYQEELPRGQSPAEGFEGRYGSNGTKIN
;
A
#
# COMPACT_ATOMS: atom_id res chain seq x y z
N MET A 1 -14.96 12.56 31.10
CA MET A 1 -15.06 11.44 30.14
C MET A 1 -13.85 11.50 29.24
N GLU A 2 -12.89 10.59 29.37
CA GLU A 2 -11.84 10.48 28.36
C GLU A 2 -12.43 9.89 27.07
N LYS A 3 -12.17 10.55 25.94
CA LYS A 3 -12.40 9.93 24.63
C LYS A 3 -11.29 8.90 24.44
N GLY A 4 -11.63 7.62 24.55
CA GLY A 4 -10.68 6.53 24.36
C GLY A 4 -9.95 6.69 23.02
N LYS A 5 -8.62 6.75 23.07
CA LYS A 5 -7.75 6.82 21.88
C LYS A 5 -8.05 5.62 20.98
N ASN A 6 -7.85 5.80 19.67
CA ASN A 6 -8.20 4.79 18.67
C ASN A 6 -7.38 3.50 18.89
N ARG A 7 -7.97 2.51 19.56
CA ARG A 7 -7.31 1.24 19.90
C ARG A 7 -6.59 0.57 18.72
N LEU A 8 -7.09 0.76 17.50
CA LEU A 8 -6.51 0.22 16.26
C LEU A 8 -5.16 0.85 15.87
N GLU A 9 -4.89 2.09 16.29
CA GLU A 9 -3.62 2.77 16.05
C GLU A 9 -2.50 2.20 16.95
N ASP A 10 -2.86 1.65 18.12
CA ASP A 10 -1.93 1.01 19.07
C ASP A 10 -1.69 -0.49 18.78
N LEU A 11 -2.56 -1.15 17.99
CA LEU A 11 -2.41 -2.60 17.69
C LEU A 11 -1.15 -2.90 16.86
N PRO A 12 -0.49 -4.06 17.06
CA PRO A 12 0.45 -4.64 16.10
C PRO A 12 -0.18 -4.89 14.72
N LEU A 13 0.64 -4.87 13.65
CA LEU A 13 0.16 -5.08 12.28
C LEU A 13 -0.50 -6.45 12.09
N ASP A 14 0.03 -7.49 12.72
CA ASP A 14 -0.50 -8.86 12.62
C ASP A 14 -1.90 -8.98 13.26
N GLN A 15 -2.16 -8.25 14.35
CA GLN A 15 -3.48 -8.21 14.98
C GLN A 15 -4.51 -7.43 14.15
N LEU A 16 -4.07 -6.42 13.37
CA LEU A 16 -4.93 -5.79 12.37
C LEU A 16 -5.28 -6.76 11.24
N ILE A 17 -4.31 -7.54 10.76
CA ILE A 17 -4.55 -8.59 9.75
C ILE A 17 -5.49 -9.67 10.29
N GLU A 18 -5.31 -10.10 11.54
CA GLU A 18 -6.17 -11.10 12.18
C GLU A 18 -7.62 -10.60 12.29
N GLY A 19 -7.85 -9.37 12.75
CA GLY A 19 -9.20 -8.78 12.79
C GLY A 19 -9.86 -8.71 11.41
N ILE A 20 -9.12 -8.35 10.35
CA ILE A 20 -9.62 -8.38 8.96
C ILE A 20 -9.99 -9.81 8.56
N ASN A 21 -9.17 -10.80 8.92
CA ASN A 21 -9.43 -12.21 8.63
C ASN A 21 -10.65 -12.75 9.37
N GLN A 22 -10.87 -12.36 10.64
CA GLN A 22 -12.05 -12.75 11.42
C GLN A 22 -13.35 -12.24 10.75
N PHE A 23 -13.43 -10.96 10.39
CA PHE A 23 -14.58 -10.43 9.63
C PHE A 23 -14.72 -11.07 8.23
N THR A 24 -13.61 -11.43 7.59
CA THR A 24 -13.63 -12.08 6.27
C THR A 24 -14.08 -13.54 6.35
N ALA A 25 -13.79 -14.25 7.45
CA ALA A 25 -14.31 -15.58 7.73
C ALA A 25 -15.82 -15.54 8.04
N ALA A 26 -16.26 -14.61 8.90
CA ALA A 26 -17.68 -14.40 9.20
C ALA A 26 -18.50 -14.12 7.92
N ALA A 27 -17.99 -13.24 7.05
CA ALA A 27 -18.60 -12.87 5.76
C ALA A 27 -18.75 -14.03 4.76
N ARG A 28 -18.04 -15.16 4.94
CA ARG A 28 -18.21 -16.39 4.13
C ARG A 28 -19.33 -17.30 4.64
N VAL A 29 -19.68 -17.20 5.92
CA VAL A 29 -20.68 -18.04 6.58
C VAL A 29 -22.05 -17.36 6.62
N ARG A 30 -22.07 -16.02 6.76
CA ARG A 30 -23.28 -15.20 6.76
C ARG A 30 -22.98 -13.78 6.26
N PRO A 31 -24.01 -12.99 5.89
CA PRO A 31 -23.87 -11.54 5.80
C PRO A 31 -23.34 -10.95 7.12
N LEU A 32 -22.52 -9.91 7.00
CA LEU A 32 -22.11 -9.08 8.14
C LEU A 32 -23.22 -8.09 8.50
N THR A 33 -23.28 -7.66 9.76
CA THR A 33 -24.08 -6.50 10.15
C THR A 33 -23.42 -5.20 9.69
N GLY A 34 -24.17 -4.09 9.62
CA GLY A 34 -23.60 -2.79 9.27
C GLY A 34 -22.50 -2.31 10.24
N GLU A 35 -22.56 -2.72 11.50
CA GLU A 35 -21.51 -2.47 12.50
C GLU A 35 -20.24 -3.28 12.20
N GLU A 36 -20.38 -4.57 11.87
CA GLU A 36 -19.26 -5.42 11.47
C GLU A 36 -18.62 -4.97 10.15
N GLU A 37 -19.41 -4.48 9.19
CA GLU A 37 -18.88 -3.89 7.96
C GLU A 37 -18.12 -2.59 8.22
N HIS A 38 -18.62 -1.74 9.12
CA HIS A 38 -17.95 -0.51 9.56
C HIS A 38 -16.63 -0.80 10.27
N GLU A 39 -16.61 -1.73 11.23
CA GLU A 39 -15.36 -2.09 11.92
C GLU A 39 -14.37 -2.79 10.97
N ARG A 40 -14.82 -3.71 10.10
CA ARG A 40 -13.98 -4.27 9.03
C ARG A 40 -13.38 -3.18 8.15
N ALA A 41 -14.13 -2.12 7.83
CA ALA A 41 -13.63 -0.98 7.07
C ALA A 41 -12.58 -0.16 7.85
N ARG A 42 -12.76 0.05 9.17
CA ARG A 42 -11.76 0.72 10.02
C ARG A 42 -10.45 -0.06 10.10
N TYR A 43 -10.51 -1.37 10.36
CA TYR A 43 -9.33 -2.24 10.37
C TYR A 43 -8.59 -2.20 9.02
N ARG A 44 -9.31 -2.32 7.90
CA ARG A 44 -8.70 -2.23 6.55
C ARG A 44 -8.10 -0.86 6.26
N LYS A 45 -8.73 0.23 6.69
CA LYS A 45 -8.22 1.60 6.51
C LYS A 45 -6.89 1.80 7.25
N GLU A 46 -6.81 1.32 8.49
CA GLU A 46 -5.60 1.45 9.32
C GLU A 46 -4.46 0.55 8.81
N TYR A 47 -4.76 -0.68 8.39
CA TYR A 47 -3.79 -1.55 7.69
C TYR A 47 -3.21 -0.86 6.44
N LEU A 48 -4.07 -0.32 5.56
CA LEU A 48 -3.63 0.36 4.33
C LEU A 48 -2.79 1.62 4.62
N ARG A 49 -3.13 2.38 5.67
CA ARG A 49 -2.35 3.56 6.11
C ARG A 49 -0.91 3.19 6.44
N ARG A 50 -0.71 2.09 7.17
CA ARG A 50 0.63 1.60 7.57
C ARG A 50 1.41 1.01 6.40
N ILE A 51 0.78 0.13 5.62
CA ILE A 51 1.43 -0.49 4.46
C ILE A 51 1.83 0.57 3.41
N GLY A 52 1.00 1.60 3.19
CA GLY A 52 1.33 2.69 2.27
C GLY A 52 2.56 3.50 2.70
N ALA A 53 2.76 3.71 4.00
CA ALA A 53 3.97 4.37 4.53
C ALA A 53 5.21 3.49 4.33
N ASN A 54 5.12 2.20 4.68
CA ASN A 54 6.21 1.25 4.51
C ASN A 54 6.62 1.08 3.04
N LEU A 55 5.63 0.91 2.14
CA LEU A 55 5.88 0.77 0.70
C LEU A 55 6.56 2.00 0.11
N ARG A 56 6.18 3.21 0.55
CA ARG A 56 6.87 4.43 0.13
C ARG A 56 8.36 4.39 0.51
N MET A 57 8.68 4.05 1.76
CA MET A 57 10.07 3.92 2.20
C MET A 57 10.83 2.81 1.45
N THR A 58 10.16 1.72 1.04
CA THR A 58 10.76 0.69 0.17
C THR A 58 11.09 1.25 -1.22
N LEU A 59 10.18 2.01 -1.83
CA LEU A 59 10.38 2.61 -3.15
C LEU A 59 11.44 3.71 -3.13
N ASP A 60 11.49 4.54 -2.08
CA ASP A 60 12.51 5.58 -1.85
C ASP A 60 13.94 4.97 -1.67
N HIS A 61 14.06 3.64 -1.59
CA HIS A 61 15.32 2.89 -1.45
C HIS A 61 15.50 1.76 -2.49
N THR A 62 14.70 1.71 -3.57
CA THR A 62 14.82 0.70 -4.63
C THR A 62 15.49 1.27 -5.88
N ASP A 63 16.80 1.02 -6.06
CA ASP A 63 17.48 1.28 -7.32
C ASP A 63 17.11 0.23 -8.38
N ILE A 64 16.52 0.67 -9.50
CA ILE A 64 16.18 -0.19 -10.64
C ILE A 64 17.31 -0.13 -11.67
N GLN A 65 18.13 -1.18 -11.72
CA GLN A 65 19.16 -1.35 -12.74
C GLN A 65 18.59 -2.06 -13.97
N TYR A 66 18.68 -1.41 -15.13
CA TYR A 66 18.42 -2.02 -16.44
C TYR A 66 19.75 -2.53 -17.01
N GLN A 67 19.78 -3.76 -17.52
CA GLN A 67 20.97 -4.30 -18.20
C GLN A 67 21.06 -3.71 -19.61
N GLU A 68 22.10 -2.93 -19.88
CA GLU A 68 22.41 -2.45 -21.22
C GLU A 68 23.03 -3.57 -22.07
N GLU A 69 22.32 -3.98 -23.12
CA GLU A 69 22.82 -3.94 -24.50
C GLU A 69 21.69 -4.26 -25.49
N LEU A 70 21.37 -3.31 -26.38
CA LEU A 70 20.49 -3.55 -27.54
C LEU A 70 21.33 -3.44 -28.83
N PRO A 71 21.42 -4.50 -29.65
CA PRO A 71 22.14 -4.47 -30.91
C PRO A 71 21.58 -3.44 -31.89
N ARG A 72 22.46 -2.85 -32.71
CA ARG A 72 22.11 -1.83 -33.72
C ARG A 72 21.01 -2.35 -34.66
N GLY A 73 19.82 -1.74 -34.60
CA GLY A 73 18.68 -2.08 -35.47
C GLY A 73 17.36 -2.33 -34.75
N GLN A 74 17.33 -2.32 -33.41
CA GLN A 74 16.09 -2.26 -32.62
C GLN A 74 16.10 -1.03 -31.71
N SER A 75 14.93 -0.42 -31.51
CA SER A 75 14.82 0.87 -30.85
C SER A 75 14.86 0.75 -29.32
N PRO A 76 15.58 1.63 -28.59
CA PRO A 76 15.60 1.61 -27.11
C PRO A 76 14.44 2.19 -26.26
N ALA A 77 13.26 2.66 -26.69
CA ALA A 77 12.58 2.76 -27.98
C ALA A 77 12.91 4.09 -28.71
N GLU A 78 14.19 4.27 -29.04
CA GLU A 78 14.76 5.48 -29.63
C GLU A 78 14.47 6.77 -28.85
N GLY A 79 14.87 6.71 -27.58
CA GLY A 79 15.50 7.85 -26.92
C GLY A 79 14.56 8.79 -26.20
N PHE A 80 14.20 8.45 -24.96
CA PHE A 80 13.54 9.40 -24.05
C PHE A 80 14.20 9.44 -22.67
N GLU A 81 15.37 10.09 -22.59
CA GLU A 81 15.85 10.58 -21.30
C GLU A 81 14.90 11.64 -20.76
N GLY A 82 14.28 11.33 -19.63
CA GLY A 82 13.61 12.29 -18.77
C GLY A 82 13.92 11.94 -17.33
N ARG A 83 14.58 12.83 -16.61
CA ARG A 83 14.59 12.77 -15.14
C ARG A 83 13.22 13.25 -14.69
N TYR A 84 12.53 12.48 -13.87
CA TYR A 84 11.22 12.86 -13.34
C TYR A 84 11.33 13.04 -11.83
N GLY A 85 10.79 14.15 -11.32
CA GLY A 85 10.73 14.40 -9.88
C GLY A 85 9.70 13.50 -9.20
N SER A 86 9.74 13.47 -7.87
CA SER A 86 8.82 12.69 -7.00
C SER A 86 7.33 13.00 -7.19
N ASN A 87 6.99 14.06 -7.94
CA ASN A 87 5.63 14.46 -8.30
C ASN A 87 5.24 14.06 -9.76
N GLY A 88 6.06 13.29 -10.47
CA GLY A 88 5.84 12.89 -11.87
C GLY A 88 6.13 13.99 -12.92
N THR A 89 6.62 15.15 -12.49
CA THR A 89 7.01 16.26 -13.40
C THR A 89 8.40 16.02 -13.99
N LYS A 90 8.59 16.21 -15.30
CA LYS A 90 9.93 16.16 -15.91
C LYS A 90 10.80 17.30 -15.37
N ILE A 91 11.97 16.96 -14.87
CA ILE A 91 13.06 17.88 -14.53
C ILE A 91 13.94 18.03 -15.78
N ASN A 92 14.37 19.25 -16.06
CA ASN A 92 15.39 19.55 -17.07
C ASN A 92 16.77 19.58 -16.41
#